data_AF-A0AAV0D5H9-F1
#
_entry.id   AF-A0AAV0D5H9-F1
#
_cell.length_a   1.000
_cell.length_b   1.000
_cell.length_c   1.000
_cell.angle_alpha   90.00
_cell.angle_beta   90.00
_cell.angle_gamma   90.00
#
_symmetry.space_group_name_H-M   'P 1'
#
loop_
_entity.id
_entity.type
_entity.pdbx_description
1 polymer ?
#
loop_
_entity_poly.entity_id
_entity_poly.type
_entity_poly.pdbx_seq_one_letter_code
_entity_poly.pdbx_strand_id
1 'polypeptide(L)'
;MAINVPCHLVKWLSSFDKNSTFLIHLSTDQVYEGTKSFYKEEDETIPVNVYGKTKVAAEQFVSSNCPNFAILRSSIIFGPHPISPLPKSLPIQWMDSVLAKGDQTEFFHDEFRCPVYVRDLVTAIQILTNRWISESKPIQLLVNAGGPDRLSRAQMAEAVAAIKGYNVLIRSVSSSSVSNLFANSNKNFHFWYHNY
;
A
#
# COMPACT_ATOMS: atom_id res chain seq x y z
N MET A 1 -8.09 7.40 -20.35
CA MET A 1 -7.46 7.09 -19.05
C MET A 1 -8.59 6.89 -18.06
N ALA A 2 -8.88 5.64 -17.67
CA ALA A 2 -9.97 5.35 -16.74
C ALA A 2 -9.52 5.76 -15.34
N ILE A 3 -9.76 7.01 -14.97
CA ILE A 3 -9.67 7.42 -13.57
C ILE A 3 -10.74 6.58 -12.88
N ASN A 4 -10.32 5.64 -12.04
CA ASN A 4 -11.22 4.87 -11.18
C ASN A 4 -11.73 5.81 -10.07
N VAL A 5 -12.41 6.89 -10.48
CA VAL A 5 -13.27 7.66 -9.60
C VAL A 5 -14.29 6.64 -9.12
N PRO A 6 -14.52 6.51 -7.81
CA PRO A 6 -15.38 5.48 -7.26
C PRO A 6 -16.86 5.70 -7.61
N CYS A 7 -17.26 6.31 -8.73
CA CYS A 7 -18.65 6.62 -9.07
C CYS A 7 -19.58 5.39 -9.01
N HIS A 8 -19.10 4.21 -9.40
CA HIS A 8 -19.84 2.96 -9.24
C HIS A 8 -19.93 2.50 -7.78
N LEU A 9 -18.83 2.60 -7.03
CA LEU A 9 -18.81 2.33 -5.59
C LEU A 9 -19.72 3.31 -4.84
N VAL A 10 -19.74 4.59 -5.21
CA VAL A 10 -20.60 5.65 -4.68
C VAL A 10 -22.06 5.33 -4.94
N LYS A 11 -22.42 4.96 -6.17
CA LYS A 11 -23.78 4.54 -6.52
C LYS A 11 -24.22 3.33 -5.70
N TRP A 12 -23.34 2.34 -5.57
CA TRP A 12 -23.61 1.15 -4.77
C TRP A 12 -23.73 1.47 -3.28
N LEU A 13 -22.83 2.26 -2.70
CA LEU A 13 -22.90 2.72 -1.32
C LEU A 13 -24.19 3.51 -1.04
N SER A 14 -24.67 4.27 -2.03
CA SER A 14 -25.93 5.03 -1.91
C SER A 14 -27.18 4.14 -1.88
N SER A 15 -27.10 2.86 -2.26
CA SER A 15 -28.22 1.93 -2.12
C SER A 15 -28.36 1.35 -0.71
N PHE A 16 -27.37 1.54 0.16
CA PHE A 16 -27.43 1.08 1.54
C PHE A 16 -28.01 2.15 2.46
N ASP A 17 -28.69 1.72 3.52
CA ASP A 17 -29.03 2.62 4.61
C ASP A 17 -27.75 3.03 5.35
N LYS A 18 -27.41 4.32 5.22
CA LYS A 18 -26.18 4.91 5.76
C LYS A 18 -26.07 4.75 7.28
N ASN A 19 -27.20 4.70 8.00
CA ASN A 19 -27.20 4.61 9.46
C ASN A 19 -26.98 3.18 9.96
N SER A 20 -27.28 2.18 9.14
CA SER A 20 -27.12 0.75 9.44
C SER A 20 -26.01 0.09 8.62
N THR A 21 -25.10 0.88 8.07
CA THR A 21 -23.95 0.39 7.30
C THR A 21 -22.65 0.92 7.88
N PHE A 22 -21.66 0.03 8.03
CA PHE A 22 -20.30 0.38 8.38
C PHE A 22 -19.36 0.13 7.22
N LEU A 23 -18.73 1.20 6.75
CA LEU A 23 -17.82 1.15 5.61
C LEU A 23 -16.36 1.07 6.06
N ILE A 24 -15.69 -0.02 5.75
CA ILE A 24 -14.23 -0.12 5.91
C ILE A 24 -13.57 0.13 4.55
N HIS A 25 -12.85 1.24 4.44
CA HIS A 25 -12.12 1.63 3.24
C HIS A 25 -10.62 1.34 3.39
N LEU A 26 -10.09 0.47 2.53
CA LEU A 26 -8.66 0.24 2.43
C LEU A 26 -8.02 1.31 1.55
N SER A 27 -7.21 2.16 2.17
CA SER A 27 -6.41 3.19 1.52
C SER A 27 -4.94 2.77 1.43
N THR A 28 -4.03 3.74 1.31
CA THR A 28 -2.60 3.50 1.05
C THR A 28 -1.75 4.58 1.71
N ASP A 29 -0.50 4.25 2.05
CA ASP A 29 0.53 5.23 2.39
C ASP A 29 0.93 6.16 1.23
N GLN A 30 0.57 5.84 -0.02
CA GLN A 30 0.81 6.69 -1.19
C GLN A 30 -0.09 7.94 -1.25
N VAL A 31 -0.95 8.14 -0.25
CA VAL A 31 -1.64 9.42 -0.04
C VAL A 31 -0.69 10.52 0.46
N TYR A 32 0.48 10.13 0.99
CA TYR A 32 1.51 11.02 1.48
C TYR A 32 2.58 11.30 0.42
N GLU A 33 3.34 12.38 0.62
CA GLU A 33 4.42 12.80 -0.29
C GLU A 33 5.59 11.82 -0.30
N GLY A 34 5.89 11.21 0.85
CA GLY A 34 7.02 10.28 1.03
C GLY A 34 8.34 10.95 1.40
N THR A 35 8.34 12.25 1.70
CA THR A 35 9.53 13.04 2.09
C THR A 35 9.79 12.99 3.60
N LYS A 36 8.77 12.68 4.41
CA LYS A 36 8.83 12.54 5.87
C LYS A 36 8.98 11.06 6.25
N SER A 37 9.71 10.77 7.32
CA SER A 37 9.99 9.39 7.77
C SER A 37 8.82 8.70 8.46
N PHE A 38 7.98 9.45 9.21
CA PHE A 38 6.87 8.93 9.99
C PHE A 38 5.67 9.86 9.84
N TYR A 39 4.82 9.55 8.88
CA TYR A 39 3.56 10.26 8.72
C TYR A 39 2.58 9.85 9.83
N LYS A 40 1.87 10.84 10.35
CA LYS A 40 0.72 10.71 11.24
C LYS A 40 -0.57 10.87 10.43
N GLU A 41 -1.65 10.43 11.01
CA GLU A 41 -3.00 10.48 10.44
C GLU A 41 -3.41 11.91 10.09
N GLU A 42 -3.00 12.88 10.91
CA GLU A 42 -3.30 14.31 10.77
C GLU A 42 -2.37 15.03 9.79
N ASP A 43 -1.29 14.39 9.33
CA ASP A 43 -0.42 14.99 8.32
C ASP A 43 -1.17 15.15 6.99
N GLU A 44 -0.80 16.20 6.25
CA GLU A 44 -1.40 16.52 4.96
C GLU A 44 -1.17 15.39 3.93
N THR A 45 -2.23 15.04 3.21
CA THR A 45 -2.18 14.10 2.10
C THR A 45 -1.74 14.80 0.82
N ILE A 46 -0.49 14.59 0.41
CA ILE A 46 0.10 15.15 -0.81
C ILE A 46 0.50 13.98 -1.75
N PRO A 47 -0.46 13.36 -2.46
CA PRO A 47 -0.18 12.20 -3.29
C PRO A 47 0.61 12.56 -4.54
N VAL A 48 1.75 11.89 -4.74
CA VAL A 48 2.67 12.13 -5.86
C VAL A 48 2.36 11.34 -7.13
N ASN A 49 1.38 10.42 -7.09
CA ASN A 49 0.97 9.62 -8.24
C ASN A 49 -0.56 9.53 -8.39
N VAL A 50 -1.03 9.04 -9.55
CA VAL A 50 -2.46 8.97 -9.88
C VAL A 50 -3.21 8.05 -8.92
N TYR A 51 -2.62 6.91 -8.54
CA TYR A 51 -3.21 5.98 -7.59
C TYR A 51 -3.47 6.63 -6.22
N GLY A 52 -2.48 7.30 -5.64
CA GLY A 52 -2.60 8.07 -4.40
C GLY A 52 -3.67 9.14 -4.50
N LYS A 53 -3.73 9.89 -5.62
CA LYS A 53 -4.78 10.90 -5.86
C LYS A 53 -6.18 10.28 -5.83
N THR A 54 -6.36 9.12 -6.46
CA THR A 54 -7.66 8.41 -6.44
C THR A 54 -8.04 7.95 -5.04
N LYS A 55 -7.05 7.57 -4.22
CA LYS A 55 -7.27 7.14 -2.83
C LYS A 55 -7.64 8.31 -1.93
N VAL A 56 -6.95 9.44 -2.04
CA VAL A 56 -7.33 10.67 -1.32
C VAL A 56 -8.75 11.11 -1.66
N ALA A 57 -9.12 11.09 -2.94
CA ALA A 57 -10.50 11.43 -3.35
C ALA A 57 -11.54 10.47 -2.74
N ALA A 58 -11.22 9.17 -2.64
CA ALA A 58 -12.08 8.21 -1.98
C ALA A 58 -12.18 8.43 -0.46
N GLU A 59 -11.06 8.73 0.22
CA GLU A 59 -11.05 9.07 1.64
C GLU A 59 -11.94 10.28 1.94
N GLN A 60 -11.79 11.36 1.17
CA GLN A 60 -12.61 12.57 1.30
C GLN A 60 -14.10 12.28 1.08
N PHE A 61 -14.42 11.45 0.07
CA PHE A 61 -15.79 11.05 -0.18
C PHE A 61 -16.38 10.27 1.01
N VAL A 62 -15.66 9.25 1.50
CA VAL A 62 -16.10 8.42 2.62
C VAL A 62 -16.34 9.27 3.86
N SER A 63 -15.36 10.09 4.26
CA SER A 63 -15.46 10.94 5.44
C SER A 63 -16.59 11.96 5.36
N SER A 64 -16.96 12.41 4.14
CA SER A 64 -18.02 13.40 3.95
C SER A 64 -19.43 12.79 3.82
N ASN A 65 -19.55 11.51 3.43
CA ASN A 65 -20.83 10.92 3.02
C ASN A 65 -21.28 9.72 3.85
N CYS A 66 -20.37 9.11 4.62
CA CYS A 66 -20.64 7.93 5.43
C CYS A 66 -20.57 8.28 6.91
N PRO A 67 -21.65 8.10 7.69
CA PRO A 67 -21.62 8.43 9.13
C PRO A 67 -20.82 7.42 9.96
N ASN A 68 -20.69 6.17 9.46
CA ASN A 68 -19.92 5.10 10.08
C ASN A 68 -18.86 4.58 9.11
N PHE A 69 -17.59 4.84 9.38
CA PHE A 69 -16.48 4.38 8.56
C PHE A 69 -15.19 4.12 9.34
N ALA A 70 -14.35 3.28 8.75
CA ALA A 70 -12.94 3.18 9.08
C ALA A 70 -12.10 3.26 7.80
N ILE A 71 -11.13 4.18 7.76
CA ILE A 71 -10.14 4.31 6.69
C ILE A 71 -8.83 3.75 7.21
N LEU A 72 -8.34 2.69 6.56
CA LEU A 72 -7.08 2.02 6.90
C LEU A 72 -6.04 2.36 5.83
N ARG A 73 -5.12 3.28 6.12
CA ARG A 73 -3.98 3.62 5.24
C ARG A 73 -2.89 2.58 5.42
N SER A 74 -2.91 1.52 4.62
CA SER A 74 -1.90 0.46 4.67
C SER A 74 -0.68 0.78 3.80
N SER A 75 0.48 0.27 4.20
CA SER A 75 1.67 0.23 3.34
C SER A 75 1.65 -1.03 2.45
N ILE A 76 2.83 -1.56 2.09
CA ILE A 76 2.96 -2.81 1.33
C ILE A 76 2.29 -3.95 2.10
N ILE A 77 1.13 -4.40 1.61
CA ILE A 77 0.48 -5.61 2.12
C ILE A 77 1.21 -6.82 1.54
N PHE A 78 1.62 -7.75 2.40
CA PHE A 78 2.25 -8.99 1.99
C PHE A 78 1.59 -10.22 2.62
N GLY A 79 1.77 -11.38 2.00
CA GLY A 79 1.22 -12.63 2.47
C GLY A 79 1.22 -13.73 1.41
N PRO A 80 0.51 -14.84 1.68
CA PRO A 80 0.36 -15.94 0.73
C PRO A 80 -0.20 -15.48 -0.61
N HIS A 81 0.05 -16.26 -1.66
CA HIS A 81 -0.56 -16.00 -2.97
C HIS A 81 -2.09 -16.02 -2.85
N PRO A 82 -2.79 -15.05 -3.45
CA PRO A 82 -4.23 -15.08 -3.52
C PRO A 82 -4.70 -16.30 -4.33
N ILE A 83 -5.92 -16.76 -4.01
CA ILE A 83 -6.54 -17.93 -4.65
C ILE A 83 -6.73 -17.69 -6.16
N SER A 84 -6.97 -16.44 -6.57
CA SER A 84 -7.03 -16.03 -7.97
C SER A 84 -5.68 -15.42 -8.39
N PRO A 85 -5.13 -15.80 -9.56
CA PRO A 85 -3.90 -15.20 -10.07
C PRO A 85 -4.10 -13.69 -10.27
N LEU A 86 -3.16 -12.91 -9.74
CA LEU A 86 -3.11 -11.47 -9.99
C LEU A 86 -2.33 -11.23 -11.28
N PRO A 87 -2.75 -10.27 -12.13
CA PRO A 87 -2.03 -9.90 -13.33
C PRO A 87 -0.66 -9.26 -13.04
N LYS A 88 -0.45 -8.76 -11.81
CA LYS A 88 0.82 -8.20 -11.33
C LYS A 88 1.22 -8.89 -10.02
N SER A 89 2.51 -9.20 -9.88
CA SER A 89 3.09 -9.69 -8.64
C SER A 89 3.03 -8.61 -7.56
N LEU A 90 2.83 -9.00 -6.29
CA LEU A 90 2.96 -8.08 -5.16
C LEU A 90 4.45 -7.75 -4.93
N PRO A 91 4.80 -6.63 -4.27
CA PRO A 91 6.19 -6.20 -4.13
C PRO A 91 7.13 -7.27 -3.56
N ILE A 92 6.72 -7.97 -2.50
CA ILE A 92 7.51 -9.05 -1.89
C ILE A 92 7.62 -10.28 -2.79
N GLN A 93 6.57 -10.62 -3.55
CA GLN A 93 6.59 -11.73 -4.50
C GLN A 93 7.47 -11.42 -5.72
N TRP A 94 7.47 -10.15 -6.14
CA TRP A 94 8.37 -9.68 -7.17
C TRP A 94 9.83 -9.76 -6.70
N MET A 95 10.14 -9.31 -5.48
CA MET A 95 11.46 -9.47 -4.86
C MET A 95 11.90 -10.94 -4.86
N ASP A 96 11.03 -11.85 -4.39
CA ASP A 96 11.26 -13.30 -4.41
C ASP A 96 11.58 -13.79 -5.83
N SER A 97 10.78 -13.39 -6.83
CA SER A 97 10.96 -13.82 -8.23
C SER A 97 12.25 -13.34 -8.88
N VAL A 98 12.73 -12.16 -8.48
CA VAL A 98 13.95 -11.54 -9.03
C VAL A 98 15.18 -12.15 -8.36
N LEU A 99 15.15 -12.33 -7.04
CA LEU A 99 16.23 -12.97 -6.28
C LEU A 99 16.37 -14.45 -6.64
N ALA A 100 15.26 -15.16 -6.90
CA ALA A 100 15.29 -16.57 -7.29
C ALA A 100 16.07 -16.85 -8.59
N LYS A 101 16.29 -15.85 -9.44
CA LYS A 101 17.09 -15.98 -10.67
C LYS A 101 18.59 -16.12 -10.40
N GLY A 102 19.06 -15.67 -9.24
CA GLY A 102 20.48 -15.71 -8.88
C GLY A 102 21.32 -14.57 -9.46
N ASP A 103 20.74 -13.70 -10.28
CA ASP A 103 21.44 -12.56 -10.87
C ASP A 103 21.66 -11.43 -9.84
N GLN A 104 22.67 -10.60 -10.06
CA GLN A 104 22.87 -9.39 -9.26
C GLN A 104 21.69 -8.43 -9.45
N THR A 105 21.10 -7.96 -8.34
CA THR A 105 19.87 -7.14 -8.36
C THR A 105 20.02 -5.89 -7.51
N GLU A 106 19.39 -4.80 -7.95
CA GLU A 106 19.48 -3.48 -7.31
C GLU A 106 18.17 -3.12 -6.60
N PHE A 107 18.28 -2.62 -5.37
CA PHE A 107 17.14 -2.17 -4.57
C PHE A 107 17.42 -0.83 -3.88
N PHE A 108 16.38 -0.01 -3.73
CA PHE A 108 16.51 1.31 -3.11
C PHE A 108 16.75 1.23 -1.60
N HIS A 109 17.80 1.89 -1.11
CA HIS A 109 18.10 1.97 0.32
C HIS A 109 17.39 3.14 1.02
N ASP A 110 16.85 4.09 0.26
CA ASP A 110 16.23 5.33 0.76
C ASP A 110 14.70 5.38 0.59
N GLU A 111 14.09 4.37 -0.04
CA GLU A 111 12.64 4.19 -0.08
C GLU A 111 12.15 3.32 1.08
N PHE A 112 11.65 3.94 2.13
CA PHE A 112 11.16 3.24 3.32
C PHE A 112 9.64 3.03 3.30
N ARG A 113 9.22 1.87 3.80
CA ARG A 113 7.82 1.46 3.96
C ARG A 113 7.67 0.66 5.26
N CYS A 114 6.44 0.46 5.71
CA CYS A 114 6.14 -0.38 6.86
C CYS A 114 5.27 -1.58 6.44
N PRO A 115 5.86 -2.63 5.83
CA PRO A 115 5.09 -3.74 5.26
C PRO A 115 4.17 -4.37 6.30
N VAL A 116 2.92 -4.63 5.93
CA VAL A 116 1.90 -5.18 6.83
C VAL A 116 1.48 -6.56 6.36
N TYR A 117 1.43 -7.52 7.29
CA TYR A 117 0.98 -8.87 6.95
C TYR A 117 -0.53 -8.88 6.75
N VAL A 118 -0.99 -9.56 5.69
CA VAL A 118 -2.41 -9.59 5.33
C VAL A 118 -3.32 -10.08 6.46
N ARG A 119 -2.87 -11.03 7.29
CA ARG A 119 -3.68 -11.52 8.41
C ARG A 119 -3.84 -10.49 9.51
N ASP A 120 -2.86 -9.61 9.72
CA ASP A 120 -2.95 -8.55 10.73
C ASP A 120 -3.99 -7.52 10.31
N LEU A 121 -4.00 -7.15 9.02
CA LEU A 121 -5.02 -6.26 8.45
C LEU A 121 -6.42 -6.89 8.52
N VAL A 122 -6.55 -8.18 8.19
CA VAL A 122 -7.83 -8.92 8.33
C VAL A 122 -8.29 -8.95 9.79
N THR A 123 -7.37 -9.16 10.73
CA THR A 123 -7.68 -9.17 12.17
C THR A 123 -8.17 -7.79 12.61
N ALA A 124 -7.51 -6.71 12.19
CA ALA A 124 -7.95 -5.34 12.49
C ALA A 124 -9.35 -5.07 11.94
N ILE A 125 -9.63 -5.49 10.70
CA ILE A 125 -10.97 -5.39 10.09
C ILE A 125 -12.02 -6.13 10.92
N GLN A 126 -11.74 -7.38 11.31
CA GLN A 126 -12.66 -8.19 12.11
C GLN A 126 -12.94 -7.56 13.47
N ILE A 127 -11.92 -7.02 14.15
CA ILE A 127 -12.07 -6.32 15.43
C ILE A 127 -12.98 -5.11 15.26
N LEU A 128 -12.74 -4.28 14.23
CA LEU A 128 -13.57 -3.10 13.94
C LEU A 128 -15.02 -3.47 13.64
N THR A 129 -15.24 -4.49 12.81
CA THR A 129 -16.57 -4.99 12.46
C THR A 129 -17.31 -5.52 13.69
N ASN A 130 -16.67 -6.38 14.48
CA ASN A 130 -17.28 -6.94 15.70
C ASN A 130 -17.63 -5.85 16.71
N ARG A 131 -16.72 -4.87 16.87
CA ARG A 131 -16.94 -3.72 17.75
C ARG A 131 -18.18 -2.93 17.32
N TRP A 132 -18.29 -2.59 16.04
CA TRP A 132 -19.43 -1.86 15.50
C TRP A 132 -20.76 -2.61 15.72
N ILE A 133 -20.79 -3.92 15.44
CA ILE A 133 -21.97 -4.77 15.64
C ILE A 133 -22.36 -4.83 17.13
N SER A 134 -21.38 -4.96 18.02
CA SER A 134 -21.64 -5.14 19.46
C SER A 134 -22.04 -3.85 20.18
N GLU A 135 -21.45 -2.71 19.82
CA GLU A 135 -21.67 -1.45 20.53
C GLU A 135 -22.83 -0.65 19.93
N SER A 136 -23.21 -0.89 18.67
CA SER A 136 -24.17 -0.07 17.91
C SER A 136 -23.85 1.44 17.92
N LYS A 137 -22.57 1.80 18.11
CA LYS A 137 -22.10 3.18 18.13
C LYS A 137 -21.48 3.56 16.78
N PRO A 138 -21.63 4.81 16.34
CA PRO A 138 -20.91 5.30 15.18
C PRO A 138 -19.40 5.19 15.38
N ILE A 139 -18.71 4.72 14.34
CA ILE A 139 -17.25 4.68 14.27
C ILE A 139 -16.84 5.61 13.16
N GLN A 140 -15.95 6.56 13.44
CA GLN A 140 -15.26 7.38 12.45
C GLN A 140 -13.78 7.29 12.76
N LEU A 141 -13.10 6.40 12.04
CA LEU A 141 -11.70 6.08 12.27
C LEU A 141 -10.89 6.33 11.02
N LEU A 142 -9.76 6.99 11.18
CA LEU A 142 -8.71 7.05 10.17
C LEU A 142 -7.40 6.66 10.87
N VAL A 143 -6.69 5.68 10.31
CA VAL A 143 -5.48 5.13 10.93
C VAL A 143 -4.48 4.65 9.88
N ASN A 144 -3.20 4.86 10.16
CA ASN A 144 -2.08 4.29 9.43
C ASN A 144 -1.90 2.82 9.88
N ALA A 145 -2.33 1.89 9.03
CA ALA A 145 -2.32 0.45 9.27
C ALA A 145 -1.07 -0.21 8.65
N GLY A 146 0.11 0.23 9.08
CA GLY A 146 1.40 -0.35 8.72
C GLY A 146 1.85 -1.47 9.66
N GLY A 147 2.80 -2.29 9.22
CA GLY A 147 3.48 -3.21 10.13
C GLY A 147 4.42 -2.50 11.10
N PRO A 148 4.97 -3.22 12.08
CA PRO A 148 5.81 -2.62 13.13
C PRO A 148 7.17 -2.14 12.62
N ASP A 149 7.67 -2.75 11.54
CA ASP A 149 9.02 -2.51 11.04
C ASP A 149 9.04 -1.53 9.87
N ARG A 150 9.88 -0.50 9.99
CA ARG A 150 10.21 0.42 8.89
C ARG A 150 11.40 -0.13 8.11
N LEU A 151 11.16 -0.57 6.88
CA LEU A 151 12.15 -1.22 6.03
C LEU A 151 12.35 -0.47 4.71
N SER A 152 13.60 -0.33 4.26
CA SER A 152 13.90 0.07 2.89
C SER A 152 13.62 -1.07 1.90
N ARG A 153 13.59 -0.78 0.59
CA ARG A 153 13.47 -1.84 -0.44
C ARG A 153 14.62 -2.83 -0.36
N ALA A 154 15.84 -2.35 -0.10
CA ALA A 154 17.00 -3.20 0.10
C ALA A 154 16.84 -4.11 1.31
N GLN A 155 16.42 -3.57 2.47
CA GLN A 155 16.18 -4.36 3.68
C GLN A 155 15.07 -5.40 3.49
N MET A 156 14.00 -5.05 2.75
CA MET A 156 12.96 -6.03 2.39
C MET A 156 13.52 -7.17 1.52
N ALA A 157 14.35 -6.85 0.53
CA ALA A 157 14.97 -7.86 -0.34
C ALA A 157 15.95 -8.75 0.44
N GLU A 158 16.75 -8.18 1.33
CA GLU A 158 17.65 -8.92 2.23
C GLU A 158 16.87 -9.89 3.12
N ALA A 159 15.74 -9.45 3.69
CA ALA A 159 14.87 -10.31 4.48
C ALA A 159 14.31 -11.48 3.65
N VAL A 160 13.87 -11.21 2.41
CA VAL A 160 13.41 -12.27 1.49
C VAL A 160 14.54 -13.25 1.18
N ALA A 161 15.74 -12.76 0.83
CA ALA A 161 16.88 -13.61 0.53
C ALA A 161 17.26 -14.50 1.72
N ALA A 162 17.31 -13.94 2.92
CA ALA A 162 17.62 -14.67 4.15
C ALA A 162 16.60 -15.78 4.45
N ILE A 163 15.29 -15.49 4.35
CA ILE A 163 14.22 -16.46 4.60
C ILE A 163 14.20 -17.58 3.56
N LYS A 164 14.51 -17.25 2.30
CA LYS A 164 14.49 -18.20 1.17
C LYS A 164 15.80 -18.95 0.98
N GLY A 165 16.87 -18.53 1.64
CA GLY A 165 18.21 -19.11 1.47
C GLY A 165 18.87 -18.72 0.14
N TYR A 166 18.50 -17.58 -0.45
CA TYR A 166 19.12 -17.10 -1.68
C TYR A 166 20.49 -16.49 -1.39
N ASN A 167 21.52 -16.96 -2.07
CA ASN A 167 22.86 -16.38 -2.03
C ASN A 167 23.06 -15.45 -3.23
N VAL A 168 22.51 -14.23 -3.13
CA VAL A 168 22.50 -13.24 -4.21
C VAL A 168 23.10 -11.92 -3.72
N LEU A 169 23.92 -11.30 -4.56
CA LEU A 169 24.46 -9.97 -4.30
C LEU A 169 23.36 -8.91 -4.50
N ILE A 170 22.85 -8.39 -3.39
CA ILE A 170 21.92 -7.26 -3.36
C ILE A 170 22.74 -5.96 -3.36
N ARG A 171 22.58 -5.15 -4.41
CA ARG A 171 23.18 -3.81 -4.46
C ARG A 171 22.17 -2.76 -4.00
N SER A 172 22.57 -2.01 -2.98
CA SER A 172 21.83 -0.86 -2.48
C SER A 172 22.12 0.37 -3.33
N VAL A 173 21.08 0.94 -3.95
CA VAL A 173 21.18 2.16 -4.78
C VAL A 173 20.25 3.24 -4.22
N SER A 174 20.52 4.52 -4.52
CA SER A 174 19.62 5.61 -4.14
C SER A 174 18.50 5.75 -5.18
N SER A 175 17.28 6.06 -4.74
CA SER A 175 16.16 6.41 -5.63
C SER A 175 16.51 7.56 -6.60
N SER A 176 17.37 8.48 -6.18
CA SER A 176 17.86 9.59 -7.03
C SER A 176 18.77 9.15 -8.18
N SER A 177 19.36 7.95 -8.11
CA SER A 177 20.17 7.41 -9.21
C SER A 177 19.34 7.11 -10.46
N VAL A 178 18.05 6.81 -10.27
CA VAL A 178 17.13 6.45 -11.35
C VAL A 178 16.53 7.67 -12.04
N SER A 179 16.34 8.79 -11.33
CA SER A 179 15.98 10.08 -11.97
C SER A 179 17.04 10.54 -12.97
N ASN A 180 18.31 10.21 -12.75
CA ASN A 180 19.41 10.52 -13.68
C ASN A 180 19.52 9.53 -14.85
N LEU A 181 18.98 8.31 -14.72
CA LEU A 181 19.00 7.27 -15.76
C LEU A 181 17.91 7.46 -16.82
N PHE A 182 16.72 7.91 -16.42
CA PHE A 182 15.64 8.29 -17.36
C PHE A 182 16.00 9.49 -18.23
N ALA A 183 16.99 10.29 -17.82
CA ALA A 183 17.53 11.37 -18.63
C ALA A 183 18.53 10.88 -19.71
N ASN A 184 19.06 9.65 -19.64
CA ASN A 184 20.28 9.31 -20.40
C ASN A 184 20.43 7.91 -21.04
N SER A 185 19.57 6.88 -20.88
CA SER A 185 19.74 5.67 -21.73
C SER A 185 18.59 4.65 -21.81
N ASN A 186 18.51 4.02 -22.99
CA ASN A 186 17.82 2.77 -23.38
C ASN A 186 18.33 1.53 -22.59
N LYS A 187 18.15 1.46 -21.26
CA LYS A 187 18.37 0.23 -20.48
C LYS A 187 17.10 -0.17 -19.75
N ASN A 188 16.67 -1.42 -19.96
CA ASN A 188 15.56 -2.05 -19.25
C ASN A 188 15.93 -2.32 -17.79
N PHE A 189 15.90 -1.28 -16.95
CA PHE A 189 15.87 -1.45 -15.51
C PHE A 189 14.40 -1.49 -15.06
N HIS A 190 13.94 -2.67 -14.63
CA HIS A 190 12.62 -2.82 -14.01
C HIS A 190 12.68 -2.33 -12.56
N PHE A 191 12.87 -1.02 -12.37
CA PHE A 191 12.44 -0.39 -11.12
C PHE A 191 10.91 -0.36 -11.11
N TRP A 192 10.31 -0.52 -9.93
CA TRP A 192 8.87 -0.65 -9.71
C TRP A 192 8.08 0.65 -9.96
N TYR A 193 8.48 1.44 -10.95
CA TYR A 193 7.73 2.54 -11.54
C TYR A 193 7.00 2.05 -12.80
N HIS A 194 6.16 1.03 -12.66
CA HIS A 194 5.12 0.86 -13.67
C HIS A 194 4.04 1.90 -13.37
N ASN A 195 4.07 2.98 -14.16
CA ASN A 195 3.02 3.98 -14.29
C ASN A 195 1.64 3.39 -13.96
N TYR A 196 1.09 3.83 -12.84
CA TYR A 196 -0.33 3.70 -12.52
C TYR A 196 -1.08 4.89 -13.10
#